data_AF-A0A960WAE5-F1
#
_entry.id   AF-A0A960WAE5-F1
#
_cell.length_a   1.000
_cell.length_b   1.000
_cell.length_c   1.000
_cell.angle_alpha   90.00
_cell.angle_beta   90.00
_cell.angle_gamma   90.00
#
_symmetry.space_group_name_H-M   'P 1'
#
loop_
_entity.id
_entity.type
_entity.pdbx_description
1 polymer ?
#
loop_
_entity_poly.entity_id
_entity_poly.type
_entity_poly.pdbx_seq_one_letter_code
_entity_poly.pdbx_strand_id
1 'polypeptide(L)'
;MNPLIEFNKKQIEKLRDKITALQEMYKKVPATKCLESFCGDWCCTKLASSKDGQGNFMSLPLIYSIEYYSIAEYVLKHFSPEEQEVFFNPDKKTEKCVFRKSGKNGGCSIYPVRPFSCRTYGRSVPDIFWGLQYPKGSARAIDCPDCVHMDCSNERKFIEEYPHMWDTLHHLSQGLISIPEHGKEVVKEISGNDDFMILGWQERNKLLSENKNWFKSCFKNWWETFSKLL
;
A
#
# COMPACT_ATOMS: atom_id res chain seq x y z
N MET A 1 1.64 -17.68 -4.41
CA MET A 1 2.87 -17.57 -3.59
C MET A 1 2.46 -17.10 -2.20
N ASN A 2 2.96 -17.71 -1.13
CA ASN A 2 2.68 -17.23 0.22
C ASN A 2 3.88 -16.39 0.70
N PRO A 3 3.74 -15.06 0.83
CA PRO A 3 4.86 -14.17 1.19
C PRO A 3 5.42 -14.40 2.60
N LEU A 4 4.72 -15.21 3.43
CA LEU A 4 5.19 -15.59 4.77
C LEU A 4 6.09 -16.83 4.74
N ILE A 5 6.21 -17.55 3.62
CA ILE A 5 7.04 -18.76 3.51
C ILE A 5 8.53 -18.46 3.76
N GLU A 6 8.98 -17.26 3.44
CA GLU A 6 10.38 -16.86 3.64
C GLU A 6 10.73 -16.54 5.10
N PHE A 7 9.74 -16.50 5.99
CA PHE A 7 9.94 -16.20 7.40
C PHE A 7 10.04 -17.49 8.21
N ASN A 8 11.11 -17.61 9.00
CA ASN A 8 11.15 -18.60 10.07
C ASN A 8 10.22 -18.21 11.23
N LYS A 9 9.95 -19.15 12.15
CA LYS A 9 9.02 -18.94 13.27
C LYS A 9 9.29 -17.65 14.08
N LYS A 10 10.56 -17.38 14.40
CA LYS A 10 10.96 -16.19 15.16
C LYS A 10 10.73 -14.90 14.36
N GLN A 11 10.94 -14.94 13.05
CA GLN A 11 10.65 -13.80 12.18
C GLN A 11 9.14 -13.57 12.03
N ILE A 12 8.32 -14.64 12.00
CA ILE A 12 6.85 -14.54 12.00
C ILE A 12 6.35 -13.89 13.29
N GLU A 13 6.88 -14.29 14.46
CA GLU A 13 6.52 -13.68 15.74
C GLU A 13 6.82 -12.18 15.76
N LYS A 14 8.04 -11.79 15.38
CA LYS A 14 8.43 -10.37 15.26
C LYS A 14 7.57 -9.59 14.26
N LEU A 15 7.19 -10.23 13.14
CA LEU A 15 6.30 -9.62 12.16
C LEU A 15 4.92 -9.34 12.78
N ARG A 16 4.36 -10.29 13.54
CA ARG A 16 3.07 -10.12 14.23
C ARG A 16 3.11 -9.02 15.29
N ASP A 17 4.22 -8.88 16.01
CA ASP A 17 4.40 -7.76 16.94
C ASP A 17 4.35 -6.42 16.20
N LYS A 18 5.05 -6.30 15.07
CA LYS A 18 5.01 -5.11 14.21
C LYS A 18 3.61 -4.86 13.61
N ILE A 19 2.88 -5.90 13.21
CA ILE A 19 1.50 -5.78 12.70
C ILE A 19 0.57 -5.31 13.83
N THR A 20 0.76 -5.80 15.05
CA THR A 20 -0.01 -5.34 16.22
C THR A 20 0.24 -3.85 16.47
N ALA A 21 1.50 -3.41 16.44
CA ALA A 21 1.83 -2.00 16.55
C ALA A 21 1.23 -1.14 15.41
N LEU A 22 1.23 -1.65 14.18
CA LEU A 22 0.55 -1.01 13.04
C LEU A 22 -0.95 -0.83 13.32
N GLN A 23 -1.61 -1.87 13.85
CA GLN A 23 -3.04 -1.81 14.17
C GLN A 23 -3.34 -0.81 15.28
N GLU A 24 -2.51 -0.74 16.33
CA GLU A 24 -2.66 0.27 17.39
C GLU A 24 -2.50 1.69 16.84
N MET A 25 -1.55 1.91 15.94
CA MET A 25 -1.41 3.17 15.23
C MET A 25 -2.67 3.49 14.42
N TYR A 26 -3.22 2.52 13.68
CA TYR A 26 -4.43 2.71 12.87
C TYR A 26 -5.71 2.92 13.65
N LYS A 27 -5.81 2.45 14.90
CA LYS A 27 -6.94 2.78 15.79
C LYS A 27 -7.03 4.27 16.11
N LYS A 28 -5.91 5.00 16.01
CA LYS A 28 -5.87 6.46 16.20
C LYS A 28 -6.43 7.22 14.99
N VAL A 29 -6.58 6.58 13.84
CA VAL A 29 -7.20 7.21 12.67
C VAL A 29 -8.71 7.08 12.81
N PRO A 30 -9.46 8.20 12.86
CA PRO A 30 -10.91 8.12 12.99
C PRO A 30 -11.54 7.30 11.84
N ALA A 31 -12.74 6.79 12.04
CA ALA A 31 -13.47 6.20 10.93
C ALA A 31 -14.06 7.32 10.05
N THR A 32 -13.97 7.15 8.73
CA THR A 32 -14.74 7.94 7.77
C THR A 32 -15.90 7.12 7.23
N LYS A 33 -17.02 7.78 6.96
CA LYS A 33 -18.16 7.19 6.26
C LYS A 33 -18.52 8.05 5.06
N CYS A 34 -18.65 7.41 3.92
CA CYS A 34 -19.20 8.04 2.72
C CYS A 34 -20.68 8.39 2.93
N LEU A 35 -21.08 9.60 2.59
CA LEU A 35 -22.48 10.05 2.65
C LEU A 35 -23.32 9.38 1.54
N GLU A 36 -22.74 9.23 0.35
CA GLU A 36 -23.41 8.62 -0.79
C GLU A 36 -22.91 7.20 -1.06
N SER A 37 -23.80 6.32 -1.53
CA SER A 37 -23.48 4.91 -1.82
C SER A 37 -22.46 4.72 -2.95
N PHE A 38 -22.34 5.70 -3.86
CA PHE A 38 -21.37 5.70 -4.96
C PHE A 38 -19.99 6.28 -4.59
N CYS A 39 -19.84 6.90 -3.42
CA CYS A 39 -18.56 7.49 -2.99
C CYS A 39 -17.45 6.45 -2.72
N GLY A 40 -17.80 5.19 -2.47
CA GLY A 40 -16.80 4.11 -2.36
C GLY A 40 -15.96 3.94 -3.64
N ASP A 41 -16.53 4.29 -4.80
CA ASP A 41 -15.82 4.31 -6.08
C ASP A 41 -14.93 5.56 -6.26
N TRP A 42 -15.25 6.67 -5.58
CA TRP A 42 -14.53 7.93 -5.72
C TRP A 42 -13.09 7.85 -5.21
N CYS A 43 -12.87 7.34 -3.99
CA CYS A 43 -11.51 7.27 -3.43
C CYS A 43 -10.61 6.30 -4.22
N CYS A 44 -11.18 5.20 -4.72
CA CYS A 44 -10.46 4.22 -5.53
C CYS A 44 -10.14 4.72 -6.94
N THR A 45 -10.87 5.71 -7.47
CA THR A 45 -10.63 6.28 -8.82
C THR A 45 -9.69 7.49 -8.79
N LYS A 46 -9.56 8.18 -7.64
CA LYS A 46 -8.54 9.23 -7.41
C LYS A 46 -7.12 8.69 -7.32
N LEU A 47 -6.98 7.39 -7.04
CA LEU A 47 -5.75 6.61 -7.19
C LEU A 47 -5.54 6.27 -8.68
N ALA A 48 -5.55 7.27 -9.56
CA ALA A 48 -5.40 7.04 -10.99
C ALA A 48 -4.06 6.36 -11.25
N SER A 49 -4.11 5.09 -11.63
CA SER A 49 -2.92 4.29 -11.93
C SER A 49 -2.12 4.95 -13.04
N SER A 50 -0.81 5.13 -12.84
CA SER A 50 0.07 5.60 -13.92
C SER A 50 0.28 4.49 -14.95
N LYS A 51 0.44 4.81 -16.23
CA LYS A 51 0.79 3.81 -17.25
C LYS A 51 2.30 3.78 -17.48
N ASP A 52 2.87 2.59 -17.64
CA ASP A 52 4.24 2.40 -18.11
C ASP A 52 4.38 2.66 -19.63
N GLY A 53 5.60 2.60 -20.15
CA GLY A 53 5.89 2.77 -21.58
C GLY A 53 5.22 1.73 -22.50
N GLN A 54 4.61 0.68 -21.94
CA GLN A 54 3.88 -0.38 -22.61
C GLN A 54 2.36 -0.33 -22.30
N GLY A 55 1.90 0.65 -21.53
CA GLY A 55 0.49 0.83 -21.16
C GLY A 55 0.04 0.13 -19.87
N ASN A 56 0.94 -0.48 -19.10
CA ASN A 56 0.60 -1.20 -17.86
C ASN A 56 0.42 -0.25 -16.65
N PHE A 57 -0.57 -0.50 -15.80
CA PHE A 57 -1.08 0.47 -14.79
C PHE A 57 -0.45 0.41 -13.39
N MET A 58 0.47 1.24 -12.92
CA MET A 58 0.92 1.18 -11.51
C MET A 58 -0.24 1.20 -10.49
N SER A 59 -0.37 0.13 -9.68
CA SER A 59 -1.44 0.04 -8.69
C SER A 59 -1.19 1.02 -7.56
N LEU A 60 -2.04 2.04 -7.44
CA LEU A 60 -2.10 2.90 -6.27
C LEU A 60 -3.16 2.35 -5.28
N PRO A 61 -2.96 2.50 -3.96
CA PRO A 61 -1.91 3.30 -3.32
C PRO A 61 -0.56 2.57 -3.21
N LEU A 62 0.50 3.35 -3.08
CA LEU A 62 1.80 2.85 -2.64
C LEU A 62 1.73 2.50 -1.14
N ILE A 63 2.35 1.38 -0.79
CA ILE A 63 2.31 0.79 0.55
C ILE A 63 3.70 0.48 1.08
N TYR A 64 3.86 0.67 2.39
CA TYR A 64 5.04 0.26 3.15
C TYR A 64 5.10 -1.26 3.29
N SER A 65 6.30 -1.81 3.54
CA SER A 65 6.48 -3.27 3.70
C SER A 65 5.61 -3.83 4.83
N ILE A 66 5.50 -3.14 5.97
CA ILE A 66 4.64 -3.60 7.07
C ILE A 66 3.17 -3.69 6.66
N GLU A 67 2.70 -2.75 5.84
CA GLU A 67 1.32 -2.74 5.34
C GLU A 67 1.10 -3.90 4.36
N TYR A 68 2.07 -4.16 3.48
CA TYR A 68 2.03 -5.34 2.60
C TYR A 68 1.85 -6.62 3.39
N TYR A 69 2.68 -6.84 4.42
CA TYR A 69 2.57 -8.05 5.23
C TYR A 69 1.27 -8.13 6.04
N SER A 70 0.78 -7.00 6.58
CA SER A 70 -0.50 -6.95 7.26
C SER A 70 -1.67 -7.30 6.32
N ILE A 71 -1.63 -6.82 5.08
CA ILE A 71 -2.63 -7.13 4.07
C ILE A 71 -2.51 -8.60 3.63
N ALA A 72 -1.29 -9.09 3.41
CA ALA A 72 -1.05 -10.48 3.04
C ALA A 72 -1.55 -11.47 4.10
N GLU A 73 -1.27 -11.22 5.38
CA GLU A 73 -1.79 -12.07 6.47
C GLU A 73 -3.33 -12.08 6.49
N TYR A 74 -3.96 -10.92 6.29
CA TYR A 74 -5.41 -10.84 6.20
C TYR A 74 -5.96 -11.61 4.99
N VAL A 75 -5.35 -11.46 3.81
CA VAL A 75 -5.74 -12.17 2.59
C VAL A 75 -5.66 -13.69 2.78
N LEU A 76 -4.54 -14.18 3.32
CA LEU A 76 -4.32 -15.60 3.56
C LEU A 76 -5.29 -16.20 4.60
N LYS A 77 -5.77 -15.39 5.55
CA LYS A 77 -6.66 -15.83 6.62
C LYS A 77 -8.14 -15.79 6.25
N HIS A 78 -8.55 -14.86 5.39
CA HIS A 78 -9.98 -14.53 5.20
C HIS A 78 -10.54 -14.85 3.82
N PHE A 79 -9.72 -15.23 2.85
CA PHE A 79 -10.15 -15.47 1.47
C PHE A 79 -9.84 -16.90 1.03
N SER A 80 -10.58 -17.41 0.04
CA SER A 80 -10.34 -18.75 -0.51
C SER A 80 -9.01 -18.83 -1.27
N PRO A 81 -8.42 -20.03 -1.46
CA PRO A 81 -7.19 -20.18 -2.25
C PRO A 81 -7.29 -19.57 -3.65
N GLU A 82 -8.46 -19.66 -4.30
CA GLU A 82 -8.72 -19.08 -5.63
C GLU A 82 -8.70 -17.54 -5.59
N GLU A 83 -9.32 -16.94 -4.58
CA GLU A 83 -9.27 -15.49 -4.37
C GLU A 83 -7.86 -15.00 -4.03
N GLN A 84 -7.14 -15.76 -3.19
CA GLN A 84 -5.73 -15.48 -2.86
C GLN A 84 -4.87 -15.48 -4.13
N GLU A 85 -5.05 -16.45 -5.04
CA GLU A 85 -4.33 -16.47 -6.31
C GLU A 85 -4.58 -15.20 -7.11
N VAL A 86 -5.83 -14.71 -7.17
CA VAL A 86 -6.15 -13.45 -7.86
C VAL A 86 -5.44 -12.26 -7.22
N PHE A 87 -5.48 -12.14 -5.89
CA PHE A 87 -4.82 -11.01 -5.20
C PHE A 87 -3.30 -11.03 -5.38
N PHE A 88 -2.67 -12.20 -5.34
CA PHE A 88 -1.21 -12.33 -5.42
C PHE A 88 -0.67 -12.44 -6.85
N ASN A 89 -1.52 -12.50 -7.88
CA ASN A 89 -1.08 -12.59 -9.27
C ASN A 89 -0.76 -11.18 -9.83
N PRO A 90 0.53 -10.86 -10.08
CA PRO A 90 0.92 -9.56 -10.60
C PRO A 90 0.60 -9.38 -12.09
N ASP A 91 0.35 -10.45 -12.83
CA ASP A 91 0.12 -10.41 -14.29
C ASP A 91 -1.37 -10.15 -14.62
N LYS A 92 -2.30 -10.35 -13.68
CA LYS A 92 -3.74 -10.03 -13.83
C LYS A 92 -4.06 -8.57 -13.45
N LYS A 93 -3.19 -7.67 -13.87
CA LYS A 93 -3.20 -6.27 -13.50
C LYS A 93 -4.30 -5.50 -14.22
N THR A 94 -5.02 -4.65 -13.49
CA THR A 94 -6.12 -3.84 -14.05
C THR A 94 -6.01 -2.37 -13.65
N GLU A 95 -6.77 -1.50 -14.30
CA GLU A 95 -6.88 -0.07 -13.95
C GLU A 95 -7.33 0.18 -12.51
N LYS A 96 -8.08 -0.77 -11.94
CA LYS A 96 -8.69 -0.64 -10.62
C LYS A 96 -7.89 -1.43 -9.59
N CYS A 97 -7.89 -0.92 -8.36
CA CYS A 97 -7.34 -1.62 -7.21
C CYS A 97 -7.89 -3.06 -7.14
N VAL A 98 -7.00 -4.05 -7.02
CA VAL A 98 -7.36 -5.48 -6.98
C VAL A 98 -8.30 -5.81 -5.80
N PHE A 99 -8.28 -5.01 -4.74
CA PHE A 99 -9.14 -5.18 -3.57
C PHE A 99 -10.53 -4.55 -3.70
N ARG A 100 -10.84 -3.91 -4.83
CA ARG A 100 -12.18 -3.35 -5.07
C ARG A 100 -13.15 -4.49 -5.37
N LYS A 101 -14.24 -4.59 -4.60
CA LYS A 101 -15.34 -5.51 -4.92
C LYS A 101 -16.06 -5.06 -6.19
N SER A 102 -16.38 -6.00 -7.07
CA SER A 102 -17.19 -5.75 -8.27
C SER A 102 -18.66 -5.42 -7.89
N GLY A 103 -19.31 -4.55 -8.66
CA GLY A 103 -20.73 -4.19 -8.50
C GLY A 103 -20.98 -2.74 -8.08
N LYS A 104 -22.26 -2.35 -8.04
CA LYS A 104 -22.72 -0.96 -7.80
C LYS A 104 -22.51 -0.45 -6.36
N ASN A 105 -22.24 -1.34 -5.40
CA ASN A 105 -21.96 -1.02 -3.99
C ASN A 105 -20.56 -1.51 -3.59
N GLY A 106 -19.61 -1.49 -4.54
CA GLY A 106 -18.30 -2.12 -4.39
C GLY A 106 -17.45 -1.48 -3.30
N GLY A 107 -17.39 -2.11 -2.12
CA GLY A 107 -16.45 -1.72 -1.06
C GLY A 107 -15.05 -2.30 -1.25
N CYS A 108 -14.14 -1.96 -0.35
CA CYS A 108 -12.81 -2.56 -0.27
C CYS A 108 -12.89 -3.94 0.43
N SER A 109 -12.40 -5.00 -0.20
CA SER A 109 -12.37 -6.36 0.38
C SER A 109 -11.47 -6.46 1.61
N ILE A 110 -10.43 -5.63 1.67
CA ILE A 110 -9.47 -5.55 2.78
C ILE A 110 -9.71 -4.34 3.69
N TYR A 111 -10.93 -3.78 3.72
CA TYR A 111 -11.23 -2.53 4.45
C TYR A 111 -10.63 -2.46 5.87
N PRO A 112 -10.64 -3.52 6.71
CA PRO A 112 -10.04 -3.49 8.05
C PRO A 112 -8.53 -3.23 8.07
N VAL A 113 -7.80 -3.71 7.06
CA VAL A 113 -6.34 -3.64 6.93
C VAL A 113 -5.87 -2.75 5.78
N ARG A 114 -6.75 -1.87 5.28
CA ARG A 114 -6.41 -0.92 4.23
C ARG A 114 -5.20 -0.06 4.64
N PRO A 115 -4.34 0.34 3.67
CA PRO A 115 -3.13 1.10 3.95
C PRO A 115 -3.44 2.52 4.45
N PHE A 116 -2.44 3.17 5.04
CA PHE A 116 -2.56 4.48 5.66
C PHE A 116 -3.02 5.55 4.69
N SER A 117 -2.45 5.57 3.49
CA SER A 117 -2.89 6.41 2.37
C SER A 117 -4.37 6.23 2.05
N CYS A 118 -4.91 5.00 2.07
CA CYS A 118 -6.35 4.77 1.91
C CYS A 118 -7.19 5.32 3.08
N ARG A 119 -6.61 5.43 4.29
CA ARG A 119 -7.30 5.96 5.49
C ARG A 119 -7.34 7.47 5.53
N THR A 120 -6.49 8.14 4.73
CA THR A 120 -6.41 9.60 4.68
C THR A 120 -7.42 10.21 3.71
N TYR A 121 -8.00 9.42 2.80
CA TYR A 121 -9.02 9.91 1.86
C TYR A 121 -10.26 10.43 2.58
N GLY A 122 -10.79 11.53 2.05
CA GLY A 122 -11.92 12.24 2.62
C GLY A 122 -11.56 13.02 3.89
N ARG A 123 -10.29 13.44 4.03
CA ARG A 123 -9.82 14.20 5.18
C ARG A 123 -8.99 15.40 4.74
N SER A 124 -9.07 16.46 5.52
CA SER A 124 -8.19 17.62 5.41
C SER A 124 -6.88 17.35 6.18
N VAL A 125 -5.86 16.88 5.46
CA VAL A 125 -4.52 16.58 6.00
C VAL A 125 -3.45 17.50 5.39
N PRO A 126 -2.29 17.68 6.06
CA PRO A 126 -1.12 18.30 5.46
C PRO A 126 -0.70 17.67 4.13
N ASP A 127 0.02 18.43 3.28
CA ASP A 127 0.57 17.98 1.99
C ASP A 127 1.79 17.05 2.18
N ILE A 128 1.63 15.95 2.91
CA ILE A 128 2.68 14.95 3.16
C ILE A 128 2.16 13.58 2.76
N PHE A 129 2.74 12.96 1.74
CA PHE A 129 2.36 11.61 1.31
C PHE A 129 3.57 10.69 1.32
N TRP A 130 3.41 9.49 1.88
CA TRP A 130 4.49 8.50 1.97
C TRP A 130 5.78 9.03 2.64
N GLY A 131 5.59 9.93 3.63
CA GLY A 131 6.70 10.59 4.33
C GLY A 131 7.41 11.71 3.54
N LEU A 132 6.95 12.03 2.33
CA LEU A 132 7.51 13.09 1.49
C LEU A 132 6.61 14.32 1.51
N GLN A 133 7.23 15.51 1.56
CA GLN A 133 6.49 16.77 1.42
C GLN A 133 6.13 16.99 -0.06
N TYR A 134 4.84 17.27 -0.30
CA TYR A 134 4.31 17.58 -1.62
C TYR A 134 4.04 19.08 -1.76
N PRO A 135 3.89 19.58 -3.01
CA PRO A 135 3.51 20.96 -3.25
C PRO A 135 2.25 21.36 -2.47
N LYS A 136 2.24 22.59 -1.97
CA LYS A 136 1.13 23.13 -1.18
C LYS A 136 -0.20 23.02 -1.92
N GLY A 137 -1.20 22.42 -1.29
CA GLY A 137 -2.55 22.24 -1.83
C GLY A 137 -2.80 20.92 -2.56
N SER A 138 -1.80 20.05 -2.70
CA SER A 138 -1.94 18.70 -3.25
C SER A 138 -2.98 17.85 -2.49
N ALA A 139 -3.11 18.03 -1.17
CA ALA A 139 -4.05 17.29 -0.34
C ALA A 139 -5.53 17.56 -0.67
N ARG A 140 -5.85 18.69 -1.34
CA ARG A 140 -7.21 18.95 -1.83
C ARG A 140 -7.71 17.89 -2.82
N ALA A 141 -6.81 17.16 -3.47
CA ALA A 141 -7.18 16.11 -4.41
C ALA A 141 -7.78 14.86 -3.72
N ILE A 142 -7.49 14.66 -2.43
CA ILE A 142 -7.95 13.51 -1.66
C ILE A 142 -9.00 13.87 -0.61
N ASP A 143 -9.22 15.17 -0.37
CA ASP A 143 -10.31 15.67 0.45
C ASP A 143 -11.64 15.52 -0.28
N CYS A 144 -12.67 15.00 0.40
CA CYS A 144 -13.95 14.65 -0.19
C CYS A 144 -15.07 15.30 0.62
N PRO A 145 -15.83 16.25 0.04
CA PRO A 145 -16.92 16.91 0.75
C PRO A 145 -18.08 15.95 1.08
N ASP A 146 -18.19 14.81 0.38
CA ASP A 146 -19.22 13.79 0.58
C ASP A 146 -18.80 12.71 1.59
N CYS A 147 -17.82 13.00 2.44
CA CYS A 147 -17.31 12.11 3.46
C CYS A 147 -17.51 12.74 4.85
N VAL A 148 -18.04 11.97 5.80
CA VAL A 148 -18.18 12.40 7.20
C VAL A 148 -17.23 11.67 8.12
N HIS A 149 -16.69 12.42 9.08
CA HIS A 149 -15.88 11.93 10.17
C HIS A 149 -16.80 11.43 11.28
N MET A 150 -16.68 10.16 11.63
CA MET A 150 -17.57 9.55 12.64
C MET A 150 -17.21 9.98 14.08
N ASP A 151 -16.00 10.50 14.29
CA ASP A 151 -15.49 10.94 15.59
C ASP A 151 -14.61 12.18 15.45
N CYS A 152 -15.25 13.36 15.55
CA CYS A 152 -14.57 14.65 15.43
C CYS A 152 -13.56 14.92 16.56
N SER A 153 -13.68 14.25 17.71
CA SER A 153 -12.79 14.48 18.86
C SER A 153 -11.40 13.88 18.63
N ASN A 154 -11.32 12.78 17.88
CA ASN A 154 -10.08 12.14 17.48
C ASN A 154 -9.48 12.74 16.19
N GLU A 155 -10.25 13.53 15.44
CA GLU A 155 -9.78 14.18 14.20
C GLU A 155 -8.61 15.13 14.44
N ARG A 156 -8.73 16.02 15.44
CA ARG A 156 -7.68 16.99 15.74
C ARG A 156 -6.36 16.30 16.10
N LYS A 157 -6.43 15.29 16.99
CA LYS A 157 -5.26 14.50 17.39
C LYS A 157 -4.64 13.77 16.20
N PHE A 158 -5.47 13.21 15.32
CA PHE A 158 -4.99 12.57 14.10
C PHE A 158 -4.24 13.55 13.20
N ILE A 159 -4.77 14.75 12.97
CA ILE A 159 -4.10 15.76 12.12
C ILE A 159 -2.75 16.18 12.71
N GLU A 160 -2.65 16.34 14.03
CA GLU A 160 -1.40 16.65 14.73
C GLU A 160 -0.37 15.53 14.60
N GLU A 161 -0.80 14.27 14.72
CA GLU A 161 0.06 13.09 14.64
C GLU A 161 0.39 12.66 13.20
N TYR A 162 -0.40 13.11 12.22
CA TYR A 162 -0.34 12.65 10.82
C TYR A 162 1.08 12.59 10.23
N PRO A 163 1.93 13.63 10.37
CA PRO A 163 3.29 13.58 9.85
C PRO A 163 4.12 12.44 10.47
N HIS A 164 3.97 12.21 11.78
CA HIS A 164 4.73 11.21 12.55
C HIS A 164 4.26 9.77 12.29
N MET A 165 3.03 9.58 11.82
CA MET A 165 2.53 8.26 11.46
C MET A 165 3.29 7.68 10.25
N TRP A 166 3.79 8.53 9.34
CA TRP A 166 4.64 8.09 8.24
C TRP A 166 6.01 7.58 8.73
N ASP A 167 6.62 8.25 9.70
CA ASP A 167 7.86 7.80 10.34
C ASP A 167 7.66 6.46 11.05
N THR A 168 6.51 6.29 11.71
CA THR A 168 6.13 5.04 12.35
C THR A 168 6.00 3.90 11.32
N LEU A 169 5.38 4.14 10.17
CA LEU A 169 5.31 3.17 9.07
C LEU A 169 6.69 2.79 8.53
N HIS A 170 7.58 3.76 8.39
CA HIS A 170 8.96 3.52 7.99
C HIS A 170 9.67 2.62 9.00
N HIS A 171 9.64 2.98 10.29
CA HIS A 171 10.28 2.19 11.35
C HIS A 171 9.73 0.77 11.47
N LEU A 172 8.40 0.61 11.40
CA LEU A 172 7.78 -0.71 11.42
C LEU A 172 8.16 -1.56 10.20
N SER A 173 8.50 -0.94 9.07
CA SER A 173 8.94 -1.64 7.86
C SER A 173 10.39 -2.09 7.87
N GLN A 174 11.24 -1.49 8.72
CA GLN A 174 12.66 -1.84 8.80
C GLN A 174 12.86 -3.32 9.16
N GLY A 175 13.76 -3.98 8.43
CA GLY A 175 14.11 -5.38 8.60
C GLY A 175 13.07 -6.38 8.08
N LEU A 176 11.99 -5.90 7.44
CA LEU A 176 11.08 -6.76 6.68
C LEU A 176 11.60 -6.93 5.26
N ILE A 177 11.34 -8.10 4.66
CA ILE A 177 11.74 -8.37 3.28
C ILE A 177 10.94 -7.44 2.35
N SER A 178 11.65 -6.48 1.76
CA SER A 178 11.12 -5.56 0.75
C SER A 178 11.55 -5.94 -0.66
N ILE A 179 12.73 -6.58 -0.75
CA ILE A 179 13.44 -7.02 -1.96
C ILE A 179 13.97 -8.43 -1.64
N PRO A 180 13.82 -9.42 -2.55
CA PRO A 180 14.37 -10.75 -2.34
C PRO A 180 15.91 -10.73 -2.36
N GLU A 181 16.55 -11.63 -1.62
CA GLU A 181 18.01 -11.61 -1.41
C GLU A 181 18.80 -11.63 -2.73
N HIS A 182 18.35 -12.42 -3.72
CA HIS A 182 19.01 -12.52 -5.03
C HIS A 182 18.85 -11.27 -5.91
N GLY A 183 17.95 -10.35 -5.55
CA GLY A 183 17.69 -9.11 -6.27
C GLY A 183 18.41 -7.90 -5.67
N LYS A 184 18.81 -7.95 -4.39
CA LYS A 184 19.33 -6.78 -3.64
C LYS A 184 20.46 -6.03 -4.34
N GLU A 185 21.47 -6.74 -4.83
CA GLU A 185 22.62 -6.12 -5.51
C GLU A 185 22.18 -5.31 -6.73
N VAL A 186 21.30 -5.88 -7.55
CA VAL A 186 20.78 -5.22 -8.77
C VAL A 186 19.92 -4.03 -8.41
N VAL A 187 19.06 -4.16 -7.40
CA VAL A 187 18.22 -3.05 -6.93
C VAL A 187 19.06 -1.91 -6.37
N LYS A 188 20.12 -2.22 -5.61
CA LYS A 188 21.08 -1.23 -5.11
C LYS A 188 21.74 -0.45 -6.23
N GLU A 189 22.25 -1.16 -7.24
CA GLU A 189 22.97 -0.58 -8.36
C GLU A 189 22.09 0.39 -9.16
N ILE A 190 20.82 0.03 -9.38
CA ILE A 190 19.91 0.78 -10.24
C ILE A 190 19.15 1.89 -9.49
N SER A 191 18.73 1.62 -8.25
CA SER A 191 17.87 2.54 -7.48
C SER A 191 18.61 3.32 -6.39
N GLY A 192 19.83 2.90 -6.03
CA GLY A 192 20.55 3.43 -4.86
C GLY A 192 20.00 2.93 -3.53
N ASN A 193 19.00 2.03 -3.53
CA ASN A 193 18.37 1.49 -2.33
C ASN A 193 18.44 -0.05 -2.35
N ASP A 194 18.75 -0.68 -1.23
CA ASP A 194 18.80 -2.15 -1.08
C ASP A 194 18.01 -2.67 0.12
N ASP A 195 17.31 -1.79 0.82
CA ASP A 195 16.65 -2.08 2.09
C ASP A 195 15.13 -1.85 2.03
N PHE A 196 14.68 -0.86 1.26
CA PHE A 196 13.28 -0.44 1.31
C PHE A 196 12.77 0.17 0.01
N MET A 197 11.56 -0.20 -0.40
CA MET A 197 10.85 0.40 -1.53
C MET A 197 9.38 0.57 -1.16
N ILE A 198 8.78 1.73 -1.44
CA ILE A 198 7.32 1.90 -1.35
C ILE A 198 6.76 1.59 -2.73
N LEU A 199 5.90 0.59 -2.82
CA LEU A 199 5.37 0.09 -4.08
C LEU A 199 3.87 -0.14 -3.96
N GLY A 200 3.17 -0.21 -5.10
CA GLY A 200 1.83 -0.75 -5.14
C GLY A 200 1.78 -2.24 -4.79
N TRP A 201 0.58 -2.75 -4.50
CA TRP A 201 0.39 -4.14 -4.11
C TRP A 201 0.89 -5.13 -5.18
N GLN A 202 0.51 -4.93 -6.45
CA GLN A 202 0.90 -5.84 -7.53
C GLN A 202 2.37 -5.67 -7.90
N GLU A 203 2.92 -4.46 -7.80
CA GLU A 203 4.35 -4.19 -8.00
C GLU A 203 5.20 -4.90 -6.95
N ARG A 204 4.77 -4.90 -5.67
CA ARG A 204 5.42 -5.67 -4.62
C ARG A 204 5.35 -7.17 -4.93
N ASN A 205 4.18 -7.68 -5.31
CA ASN A 205 4.04 -9.10 -5.66
C ASN A 205 4.95 -9.49 -6.82
N LYS A 206 5.07 -8.63 -7.85
CA LYS A 206 5.99 -8.83 -8.97
C LYS A 206 7.42 -8.92 -8.46
N LEU A 207 7.88 -7.88 -7.74
CA LEU A 207 9.24 -7.81 -7.21
C LEU A 207 9.61 -9.05 -6.36
N LEU A 208 8.71 -9.52 -5.50
CA LEU A 208 8.95 -10.68 -4.63
C LEU A 208 8.84 -12.02 -5.38
N SER A 209 8.10 -12.09 -6.49
CA SER A 209 7.93 -13.32 -7.29
C SER A 209 9.08 -13.62 -8.24
N GLU A 210 9.85 -12.60 -8.59
CA GLU A 210 10.74 -12.68 -9.73
C GLU A 210 12.10 -13.28 -9.37
N ASN A 211 12.68 -13.98 -10.34
CA ASN A 211 13.95 -14.67 -10.16
C ASN A 211 15.16 -13.78 -10.50
N LYS A 212 16.36 -14.29 -10.21
CA LYS A 212 17.63 -13.59 -10.47
C LYS A 212 17.80 -13.12 -11.93
N ASN A 213 17.28 -13.87 -12.91
CA ASN A 213 17.42 -13.48 -14.32
C ASN A 213 16.56 -12.26 -14.64
N TRP A 214 15.31 -12.25 -14.16
CA TRP A 214 14.42 -11.09 -14.34
C TRP A 214 15.03 -9.82 -13.74
N PHE A 215 15.63 -9.90 -12.53
CA PHE A 215 16.31 -8.74 -11.95
C PHE A 215 17.39 -8.19 -12.89
N LYS A 216 18.24 -9.05 -13.41
CA LYS A 216 19.34 -8.65 -14.31
C LYS A 216 18.85 -8.05 -15.64
N SER A 217 17.78 -8.58 -16.23
CA SER A 217 17.36 -8.21 -17.59
C SER A 217 16.23 -7.20 -17.66
N CYS A 218 15.37 -7.14 -16.64
CA CYS A 218 14.10 -6.42 -16.69
C CYS A 218 13.96 -5.34 -15.62
N PHE A 219 14.65 -5.46 -14.48
CA PHE A 219 14.42 -4.55 -13.34
C PHE A 219 14.68 -3.09 -13.66
N LYS A 220 15.72 -2.76 -14.45
CA LYS A 220 16.01 -1.35 -14.80
C LYS A 220 14.83 -0.67 -15.48
N ASN A 221 14.33 -1.27 -16.56
CA ASN A 221 13.21 -0.73 -17.33
C ASN A 221 11.92 -0.70 -16.49
N TRP A 222 11.73 -1.71 -15.66
CA TRP A 222 10.64 -1.75 -14.69
C TRP A 222 10.77 -0.56 -13.71
N TRP A 223 11.91 -0.36 -13.07
CA TRP A 223 12.14 0.70 -12.09
C TRP A 223 12.02 2.11 -12.67
N GLU A 224 12.51 2.36 -13.88
CA GLU A 224 12.39 3.66 -14.57
C GLU A 224 10.92 4.09 -14.79
N THR A 225 10.00 3.13 -14.78
CA THR A 225 8.56 3.41 -14.81
C THR A 225 8.06 3.86 -13.44
N PHE A 226 8.37 3.12 -12.38
CA PHE A 226 7.75 3.31 -11.06
C PHE A 226 8.41 4.41 -10.24
N SER A 227 9.73 4.61 -10.40
CA SER A 227 10.48 5.66 -9.71
C SER A 227 10.03 7.07 -10.07
N LYS A 228 9.41 7.27 -11.24
CA LYS A 228 8.84 8.58 -11.62
C LYS A 228 7.59 8.97 -10.82
N LEU A 229 7.08 8.05 -9.99
CA LEU A 229 5.84 8.20 -9.23
C LEU A 229 6.11 8.33 -7.72
N LEU A 230 7.38 8.21 -7.33
CA LEU A 230 7.94 8.43 -5.99
C LEU A 230 8.75 9.73 -6.01
#